data_AF-A0AAI9SCN1-F1
#
_entry.id   AF-A0AAI9SCN1-F1
#
_cell.length_a   1.000
_cell.length_b   1.000
_cell.length_c   1.000
_cell.angle_alpha   90.00
_cell.angle_beta   90.00
_cell.angle_gamma   90.00
#
_symmetry.space_group_name_H-M   'P 1'
#
loop_
_entity.id
_entity.type
_entity.pdbx_description
1 polymer ?
#
loop_
_entity_poly.entity_id
_entity_poly.type
_entity_poly.pdbx_seq_one_letter_code
_entity_poly.pdbx_strand_id
1 'polypeptide(L)'
;MTQFILSALSNDVSYLKGVITDNIAPKDSIELASNVWLVAFEGTAQKLAEQLGLEDGAHGNYIIASMNGVNGFVPQPVIQWIDEHDRNK
;
A
#
# COMPACT_ATOMS: atom_id res chain seq x y z
N MET A 1 8.33 -5.39 9.19
CA MET A 1 7.76 -5.13 7.83
C MET A 1 8.06 -3.70 7.40
N THR A 2 8.19 -3.45 6.10
CA THR A 2 8.30 -2.11 5.53
C THR A 2 6.89 -1.60 5.21
N GLN A 3 6.59 -0.35 5.57
CA GLN A 3 5.32 0.28 5.22
C GLN A 3 5.45 1.03 3.89
N PHE A 4 4.44 0.90 3.04
CA PHE A 4 4.37 1.52 1.73
C PHE A 4 3.07 2.31 1.56
N ILE A 5 3.15 3.40 0.82
CA ILE A 5 1.99 4.09 0.25
C ILE A 5 1.87 3.66 -1.20
N LEU A 6 0.70 3.15 -1.59
CA LEU A 6 0.36 2.80 -2.95
C LEU A 6 -0.72 3.75 -3.44
N SER A 7 -0.56 4.31 -4.63
CA SER A 7 -1.59 5.14 -5.24
C SER A 7 -1.76 4.85 -6.72
N ALA A 8 -3.02 4.85 -7.18
CA ALA A 8 -3.38 4.84 -8.59
C ALA A 8 -3.61 6.28 -9.10
N LEU A 9 -2.98 6.62 -10.21
CA LEU A 9 -3.08 7.95 -10.85
C LEU A 9 -4.13 8.01 -11.97
N SER A 10 -4.71 6.86 -12.36
CA SER A 10 -5.67 6.72 -13.48
C SER A 10 -6.91 5.91 -13.07
N ASN A 11 -7.76 5.58 -14.05
CA ASN A 11 -9.01 4.81 -13.88
C ASN A 11 -8.81 3.38 -13.34
N ASP A 12 -7.56 2.96 -13.13
CA ASP A 12 -7.18 1.60 -12.72
C ASP A 12 -7.25 1.39 -11.21
N VAL A 13 -7.98 2.27 -10.50
CA VAL A 13 -8.31 2.17 -9.08
C VAL A 13 -8.88 0.79 -8.74
N SER A 14 -9.84 0.31 -9.54
CA SER A 14 -10.47 -1.00 -9.31
C SER A 14 -9.50 -2.16 -9.49
N TYR A 15 -8.57 -2.05 -10.44
CA TYR A 15 -7.52 -3.05 -10.62
C TYR A 15 -6.57 -3.06 -9.42
N LEU A 16 -6.05 -1.90 -9.01
CA LEU A 16 -5.15 -1.79 -7.86
C LEU A 16 -5.81 -2.33 -6.58
N LYS A 17 -7.09 -2.00 -6.35
CA LYS A 17 -7.86 -2.53 -5.23
C LYS A 17 -7.97 -4.05 -5.28
N GLY A 18 -8.25 -4.61 -6.46
CA GLY A 18 -8.33 -6.05 -6.68
C GLY A 18 -7.02 -6.75 -6.33
N VAL A 19 -5.91 -6.32 -6.95
CA VAL A 19 -4.60 -6.96 -6.72
C VAL A 19 -4.12 -6.82 -5.26
N ILE A 20 -4.41 -5.71 -4.57
CA ILE A 20 -4.10 -5.58 -3.14
C ILE A 20 -4.95 -6.58 -2.33
N THR A 21 -6.25 -6.66 -2.59
CA THR A 21 -7.17 -7.54 -1.85
C THR A 21 -6.84 -9.01 -2.05
N ASP A 22 -6.39 -9.39 -3.24
CA ASP A 22 -6.10 -10.77 -3.60
C ASP A 22 -4.71 -11.24 -3.12
N ASN A 23 -3.75 -10.32 -2.99
CA ASN A 23 -2.33 -10.67 -2.73
C ASN A 23 -1.77 -10.17 -1.40
N ILE A 24 -2.48 -9.29 -0.68
CA ILE A 24 -2.09 -8.75 0.62
C ILE A 24 -3.11 -9.18 1.66
N ALA A 25 -2.65 -9.67 2.82
CA ALA A 25 -3.57 -10.05 3.88
C ALA A 25 -4.38 -8.82 4.36
N PRO A 26 -5.67 -8.97 4.72
CA PRO A 26 -6.51 -7.83 5.10
C PRO A 26 -5.96 -6.98 6.26
N LYS A 27 -5.18 -7.58 7.17
CA LYS A 27 -4.52 -6.85 8.26
C LYS A 27 -3.34 -5.99 7.80
N ASP A 28 -2.69 -6.39 6.71
CA ASP A 28 -1.46 -5.79 6.19
C ASP A 28 -1.76 -4.72 5.12
N SER A 29 -3.03 -4.33 4.93
CA SER A 29 -3.42 -3.22 4.06
C SER A 29 -4.57 -2.40 4.65
N ILE A 30 -4.58 -1.09 4.38
CA ILE A 30 -5.69 -0.20 4.73
C ILE A 30 -5.90 0.85 3.64
N GLU A 31 -7.15 1.03 3.21
CA GLU A 31 -7.54 2.06 2.23
C GLU A 31 -7.63 3.43 2.94
N LEU A 32 -6.84 4.40 2.50
CA LEU A 32 -6.84 5.78 3.04
C LEU A 32 -7.83 6.68 2.29
N ALA A 33 -7.89 6.50 0.98
CA ALA A 33 -8.77 7.22 0.07
C ALA A 33 -9.07 6.30 -1.12
N SER A 34 -10.01 6.70 -1.96
CA SER A 34 -10.49 5.87 -3.07
C SER A 34 -9.39 5.35 -4.00
N ASN A 35 -8.23 6.02 -4.08
CA ASN A 35 -7.10 5.65 -4.91
C ASN A 35 -5.76 5.57 -4.13
N VAL A 36 -5.80 5.46 -2.79
CA VAL A 36 -4.61 5.43 -1.93
C VAL A 36 -4.74 4.35 -0.87
N TRP A 37 -3.72 3.51 -0.75
CA TRP A 37 -3.61 2.46 0.25
C TRP A 37 -2.31 2.57 1.01
N LEU A 38 -2.36 2.19 2.29
CA LEU A 38 -1.16 1.75 3.00
C LEU A 38 -1.06 0.24 2.90
N VAL A 39 0.16 -0.25 2.72
CA VAL A 39 0.48 -1.67 2.66
C VAL A 39 1.71 -1.94 3.50
N ALA A 40 1.63 -2.92 4.39
CA ALA A 40 2.77 -3.47 5.11
C ALA A 40 3.28 -4.69 4.35
N PHE A 41 4.57 -4.69 4.01
CA PHE A 41 5.16 -5.75 3.19
C PHE A 41 6.61 -6.04 3.59
N GLU A 42 7.00 -7.32 3.55
CA GLU A 42 8.38 -7.74 3.79
C GLU A 42 9.21 -7.63 2.51
N GLY A 43 9.88 -6.49 2.33
CA GLY A 43 10.81 -6.32 1.21
C GLY A 43 10.95 -4.88 0.75
N THR A 44 11.21 -4.74 -0.55
CA THR A 44 11.38 -3.47 -1.24
C THR A 44 10.12 -3.11 -2.03
N ALA A 45 10.00 -1.84 -2.44
CA ALA A 45 8.92 -1.40 -3.33
C ALA A 45 8.89 -2.20 -4.64
N GLN A 46 10.06 -2.57 -5.16
CA GLN A 46 10.18 -3.39 -6.36
C GLN A 46 9.56 -4.79 -6.16
N LYS A 47 9.93 -5.49 -5.08
CA LYS A 47 9.34 -6.81 -4.77
C LYS A 47 7.83 -6.75 -4.54
N LEU A 48 7.36 -5.64 -3.96
CA LEU A 48 5.93 -5.41 -3.81
C LEU A 48 5.24 -5.21 -5.17
N ALA A 49 5.86 -4.42 -6.07
CA ALA A 49 5.36 -4.26 -7.44
C ALA A 49 5.31 -5.61 -8.18
N GLU A 50 6.35 -6.43 -8.03
CA GLU A 50 6.43 -7.77 -8.60
C GLU A 50 5.31 -8.69 -8.07
N GLN A 51 5.12 -8.73 -6.75
CA GLN A 51 4.05 -9.51 -6.12
C GLN A 51 2.65 -9.08 -6.54
N LEU A 52 2.46 -7.77 -6.80
CA LEU A 52 1.18 -7.23 -7.23
C LEU A 52 0.99 -7.25 -8.76
N GLY A 53 1.99 -7.68 -9.53
CA GLY A 53 1.94 -7.70 -11.00
C GLY A 53 1.91 -6.31 -11.63
N LEU A 54 2.58 -5.31 -11.04
CA LEU A 54 2.56 -3.90 -11.45
C LEU A 54 3.80 -3.47 -12.27
N GLU A 55 4.57 -4.42 -12.79
CA GLU A 55 5.93 -4.19 -13.30
C GLU A 55 6.00 -3.59 -14.71
N ASP A 56 4.99 -3.82 -15.55
CA ASP A 56 5.08 -3.64 -17.00
C ASP A 56 4.32 -2.41 -17.52
N GLY A 57 3.63 -1.68 -16.64
CA GLY A 57 2.77 -0.55 -17.02
C GLY A 57 1.59 -0.94 -17.92
N ALA A 58 1.26 -2.24 -18.03
CA ALA A 58 0.11 -2.71 -18.79
C ALA A 58 -1.21 -2.36 -18.10
N HIS A 59 -1.18 -2.21 -16.78
CA HIS A 59 -2.29 -1.77 -15.97
C HIS A 59 -1.89 -0.43 -15.34
N GLY A 60 -2.48 0.68 -15.79
CA GLY A 60 -2.41 2.00 -15.14
C GLY A 60 -1.05 2.61 -14.79
N ASN A 61 -1.14 3.81 -14.21
CA ASN A 61 0.01 4.48 -13.61
C ASN A 61 -0.09 4.37 -12.08
N TYR A 62 0.86 3.69 -11.45
CA TYR A 62 0.91 3.53 -10.00
C TYR A 62 2.16 4.16 -9.39
N ILE A 63 2.05 4.59 -8.14
CA ILE A 63 3.19 5.00 -7.31
C ILE A 63 3.25 4.06 -6.12
N ILE A 64 4.43 3.50 -5.86
CA ILE A 64 4.76 2.78 -4.63
C ILE A 64 5.91 3.51 -3.94
N ALA A 65 5.67 4.00 -2.72
CA ALA A 65 6.67 4.73 -1.95
C ALA A 65 6.84 4.10 -0.56
N SER A 66 8.08 3.80 -0.17
CA SER A 66 8.40 3.35 1.19
C SER A 66 8.29 4.49 2.19
N MET A 67 7.66 4.24 3.33
CA MET A 67 7.49 5.21 4.41
C MET A 67 8.64 5.09 5.41
N ASN A 68 9.38 6.20 5.62
CA ASN A 68 10.43 6.29 6.65
C ASN A 68 10.00 7.10 7.89
N GLY A 69 8.78 7.61 7.89
CA GLY A 69 8.20 8.39 8.99
C GLY A 69 6.85 8.95 8.55
N VAL A 70 5.95 9.12 9.51
CA VAL A 70 4.60 9.64 9.27
C VAL A 70 4.40 10.87 10.11
N ASN A 71 3.98 11.96 9.47
CA ASN A 71 3.52 13.16 10.15
C ASN A 71 2.24 13.64 9.47
N GLY A 72 1.17 13.80 10.24
CA GLY A 72 -0.13 14.20 9.71
C GLY A 72 -1.27 13.91 10.69
N PHE A 73 -2.48 14.22 10.25
CA PHE A 73 -3.72 13.95 10.98
C PHE A 73 -4.57 12.99 10.18
N VAL A 74 -4.79 11.80 10.73
CA VAL A 74 -5.55 10.72 10.09
C VAL A 74 -6.53 10.12 11.10
N PRO A 75 -7.58 9.40 10.65
CA PRO A 75 -8.49 8.71 11.55
C PRO A 75 -7.77 7.72 12.49
N GLN A 76 -8.31 7.54 13.69
CA GLN A 76 -7.75 6.63 14.71
C GLN A 76 -7.42 5.21 14.20
N PRO A 77 -8.26 4.55 13.38
CA PRO A 77 -7.92 3.23 12.84
C PRO A 77 -6.64 3.20 11.99
N VAL A 78 -6.34 4.29 11.28
CA VAL A 78 -5.11 4.41 10.48
C VAL A 78 -3.89 4.53 11.40
N ILE A 79 -4.01 5.31 12.48
CA ILE A 79 -2.93 5.43 13.49
C ILE A 79 -2.65 4.06 14.12
N GLN A 80 -3.69 3.34 14.53
CA GLN A 80 -3.56 2.00 15.10
C GLN A 80 -2.86 1.05 14.12
N TRP A 81 -3.27 1.07 12.85
CA TRP A 81 -2.63 0.28 11.81
C TRP A 81 -1.14 0.60 11.65
N ILE A 82 -0.77 1.89 11.61
CA ILE A 82 0.65 2.32 11.49
C ILE A 82 1.45 1.82 12.69
N ASP A 83 0.92 1.98 13.91
CA ASP A 83 1.57 1.57 15.16
C ASP A 83 1.80 0.04 15.21
N GLU A 84 0.80 -0.75 14.82
CA GLU A 84 0.90 -2.22 14.80
C GLU A 84 1.98 -2.72 13.82
N HIS A 85 2.17 -2.02 12.71
CA HIS A 85 3.11 -2.41 11.67
C HIS A 85 4.49 -1.74 11.79
N ASP A 86 4.65 -0.70 12.62
CA ASP A 86 5.95 -0.09 12.94
C ASP A 86 6.62 -0.75 14.16
N ARG A 87 5.81 -1.19 15.15
CA ARG A 87 6.31 -1.84 16.39
C ARG A 87 6.85 -3.26 16.19
N ASN A 88 6.71 -3.84 15.01
CA ASN A 88 7.29 -5.13 14.63
C ASN A 88 8.67 -4.99 13.95
N LYS A 89 9.49 -4.02 14.40
CA LYS A 89 10.92 -3.91 14.06
C LYS A 89 11.77 -4.62 15.11
#